data_AF-A0AAX0I935-F1
#
_entry.id   AF-A0AAX0I935-F1
#
_cell.length_a   1.000
_cell.length_b   1.000
_cell.length_c   1.000
_cell.angle_alpha   90.00
_cell.angle_beta   90.00
_cell.angle_gamma   90.00
#
_symmetry.space_group_name_H-M   'P 1'
#
loop_
_entity.id
_entity.type
_entity.pdbx_description
1 polymer ?
#
loop_
_entity_poly.entity_id
_entity_poly.type
_entity_poly.pdbx_seq_one_letter_code
_entity_poly.pdbx_strand_id
1 'polypeptide(L)'
;METIVINSDGTQTNERTGKTLPPRPGAHHIYDAGADLWIDTKTLEGTRISTWARIKLAREAAELSDFTCAGLRYQADKARITGAAHMALLAQVAGLPYSIDWTLSDNTTVALDAAGMIAVGAALVAQVSGAFVIARGLRELIATAETIGQLEAIVWPVEVVK
;
A
#
# COMPACT_ATOMS: atom_id res chain seq x y z
N MET A 1 22.56 19.37 32.35
CA MET A 1 22.09 18.63 33.53
C MET A 1 20.75 18.05 33.13
N GLU A 2 20.59 16.73 33.18
CA GLU A 2 19.31 16.07 32.85
C GLU A 2 18.25 16.56 33.84
N THR A 3 17.23 17.27 33.35
CA THR A 3 16.22 17.97 34.17
C THR A 3 14.97 17.12 34.44
N ILE A 4 15.04 15.81 34.20
CA ILE A 4 13.89 14.89 34.33
C ILE A 4 14.21 13.86 35.40
N VAL A 5 13.36 13.80 36.43
CA VAL A 5 13.41 12.76 37.47
C VAL A 5 12.39 11.69 37.15
N ILE A 6 12.83 10.44 37.27
CA ILE A 6 11.93 9.29 37.30
C ILE A 6 11.58 9.04 38.78
N ASN A 7 10.32 9.24 39.12
CA ASN A 7 9.80 9.01 40.46
C ASN A 7 9.66 7.50 40.74
N SER A 8 9.56 7.15 42.02
CA SER A 8 9.39 5.75 42.46
C SER A 8 8.08 5.09 41.98
N ASP A 9 7.08 5.90 41.61
CA ASP A 9 5.83 5.45 41.00
C ASP A 9 5.92 5.29 39.46
N GLY A 10 7.11 5.52 38.88
CA GLY A 10 7.37 5.44 37.44
C GLY A 10 6.97 6.68 36.66
N THR A 11 6.38 7.69 37.30
CA THR A 11 6.10 8.98 36.64
C THR A 11 7.39 9.76 36.41
N GLN A 12 7.39 10.61 35.38
CA GLN A 12 8.52 11.50 35.10
C GLN A 12 8.14 12.92 35.50
N THR A 13 9.03 13.65 36.15
CA THR A 13 8.80 15.04 36.58
C THR A 13 9.92 15.93 36.09
N ASN A 14 9.57 17.11 35.59
CA ASN A 14 10.56 18.13 35.26
C ASN A 14 11.04 18.79 36.55
N GLU A 15 12.30 18.57 36.93
CA GLU A 15 12.88 19.11 38.16
C GLU A 15 12.79 20.63 38.26
N ARG A 16 12.84 21.32 37.13
CA ARG A 16 12.82 22.79 37.07
C ARG A 16 11.43 23.35 37.38
N THR A 17 10.37 22.71 36.90
CA THR A 17 8.99 23.21 37.04
C THR A 17 8.18 22.48 38.11
N GLY A 18 8.67 21.33 38.59
CA GLY A 18 7.96 20.45 39.51
C GLY A 18 6.74 19.77 38.89
N LYS A 19 6.55 19.87 37.57
CA LYS A 19 5.38 19.30 36.89
C LYS A 19 5.66 17.89 36.40
N THR A 20 4.71 17.00 36.65
CA THR A 20 4.70 15.65 36.09
C THR A 20 4.49 15.73 34.58
N LEU A 21 5.36 15.07 33.84
CA LEU A 21 5.31 14.97 32.39
C LEU A 21 4.03 14.24 31.97
N PRO A 22 3.26 14.76 30.99
CA PRO A 22 2.18 14.00 30.39
C PRO A 22 2.74 12.78 29.64
N PRO A 23 1.92 11.74 29.40
CA PRO A 23 2.36 10.58 28.63
C PRO A 23 2.88 10.99 27.26
N ARG A 24 3.93 10.30 26.79
CA ARG A 24 4.57 10.58 25.50
C ARG A 24 3.55 10.42 24.35
N PRO A 25 3.28 11.47 23.55
CA PRO A 25 2.27 11.42 22.49
C PRO A 25 2.59 10.42 21.37
N GLY A 26 3.88 10.22 21.07
CA GLY A 26 4.30 9.27 20.04
C GLY A 26 5.81 9.09 19.96
N ALA A 27 6.24 8.12 19.16
CA ALA A 27 7.64 7.67 19.07
C ALA A 27 8.63 8.75 18.57
N HIS A 28 8.15 9.79 17.89
CA HIS A 28 8.97 10.92 17.43
C HIS A 28 8.95 12.13 18.37
N HIS A 29 8.25 12.04 19.51
CA HIS A 29 8.22 13.16 20.46
C HIS A 29 9.40 13.05 21.43
N ILE A 30 10.17 14.12 21.59
CA ILE A 30 11.19 14.27 22.64
C ILE A 30 10.72 15.34 23.61
N TYR A 31 10.90 15.13 24.91
CA TYR A 31 10.51 16.13 25.90
C TYR A 31 11.54 17.26 25.93
N ASP A 32 11.08 18.49 25.73
CA ASP A 32 11.89 19.69 25.95
C ASP A 32 11.62 20.20 27.37
N ALA A 33 12.59 20.03 28.26
CA ALA A 33 12.47 20.46 29.66
C ALA A 33 12.50 21.99 29.85
N GLY A 34 13.00 22.74 28.87
CA GLY A 34 12.98 24.21 28.88
C GLY A 34 11.60 24.74 28.51
N ALA A 35 11.00 24.18 27.46
CA ALA A 35 9.64 24.50 27.03
C ALA A 35 8.54 23.79 27.86
N ASP A 36 8.92 22.77 28.63
CA ASP A 36 8.03 21.95 29.46
C ASP A 36 6.92 21.26 28.65
N LEU A 37 7.27 20.76 27.45
CA LEU A 37 6.35 20.14 26.50
C LEU A 37 7.05 19.09 25.61
N TRP A 38 6.25 18.19 25.03
CA TRP A 38 6.70 17.23 24.03
C TRP A 38 6.84 17.89 22.65
N ILE A 39 8.01 17.81 22.03
CA ILE A 39 8.31 18.31 20.68
C ILE A 39 8.37 17.14 19.70
N ASP A 40 7.58 17.19 18.62
CA ASP A 40 7.71 16.24 17.50
C ASP A 40 9.00 16.53 16.71
N THR A 41 9.88 15.54 16.60
CA THR A 41 11.16 15.63 15.89
C THR A 41 11.10 15.11 14.47
N LYS A 42 9.92 14.75 13.95
CA LYS A 42 9.76 14.39 12.54
C LYS A 42 10.28 15.52 11.64
N THR A 43 11.08 15.12 10.66
CA THR A 43 11.47 16.00 9.56
C THR A 43 10.52 15.81 8.39
N LEU A 44 10.34 16.87 7.60
CA LEU A 44 9.55 16.80 6.37
C LEU A 44 10.08 15.71 5.44
N GLU A 45 11.41 15.64 5.27
CA GLU A 45 12.05 14.64 4.41
C GLU A 45 11.88 13.20 4.91
N GLY A 46 12.07 12.95 6.22
CA GLY A 46 11.82 11.64 6.81
C GLY A 46 10.36 11.19 6.64
N THR A 47 9.43 12.15 6.72
CA THR A 47 8.00 11.92 6.47
C THR A 47 7.74 11.60 5.00
N ARG A 48 8.42 12.23 4.03
CA ARG A 48 8.30 11.88 2.60
C ARG A 48 8.74 10.45 2.33
N ILE A 49 9.89 10.04 2.89
CA ILE A 49 10.46 8.70 2.70
C ILE A 49 9.50 7.64 3.25
N SER A 50 9.02 7.81 4.48
CA SER A 50 8.09 6.87 5.12
C SER A 50 6.73 6.83 4.40
N THR A 51 6.21 7.98 3.96
CA THR A 51 4.98 8.05 3.15
C THR A 51 5.15 7.28 1.85
N TRP A 52 6.26 7.48 1.14
CA TRP A 52 6.52 6.75 -0.10
C TRP A 52 6.68 5.24 0.13
N ALA A 53 7.32 4.82 1.23
CA ALA A 53 7.42 3.41 1.59
C ALA A 53 6.02 2.78 1.80
N ARG A 54 5.12 3.48 2.52
CA ARG A 54 3.73 3.06 2.71
C ARG A 54 2.97 2.94 1.39
N ILE A 55 3.13 3.90 0.47
CA ILE A 55 2.48 3.84 -0.86
C ILE A 55 3.00 2.66 -1.69
N LYS A 56 4.29 2.33 -1.63
CA LYS A 56 4.84 1.15 -2.32
C LYS A 56 4.23 -0.15 -1.80
N LEU A 57 4.10 -0.30 -0.48
CA LEU A 57 3.47 -1.48 0.12
C LEU A 57 2.00 -1.59 -0.29
N ALA A 58 1.26 -0.47 -0.31
CA ALA A 58 -0.13 -0.46 -0.75
C ALA A 58 -0.27 -0.82 -2.25
N ARG A 59 0.65 -0.34 -3.10
CA ARG A 59 0.70 -0.73 -4.52
C ARG A 59 0.92 -2.23 -4.68
N GLU A 60 1.90 -2.80 -3.97
CA GLU A 60 2.15 -4.24 -4.01
C GLU A 60 0.92 -5.05 -3.61
N ALA A 61 0.20 -4.62 -2.55
CA ALA A 61 -1.06 -5.26 -2.16
C ALA A 61 -2.14 -5.17 -3.26
N ALA A 62 -2.28 -4.01 -3.91
CA ALA A 62 -3.25 -3.82 -5.00
C ALA A 62 -2.90 -4.60 -6.29
N GLU A 63 -1.61 -4.84 -6.53
CA GLU A 63 -1.13 -5.67 -7.64
C GLU A 63 -1.33 -7.17 -7.42
N LEU A 64 -1.43 -7.59 -6.15
CA LEU A 64 -1.57 -8.99 -5.72
C LEU A 64 -3.01 -9.34 -5.34
N SER A 65 -3.90 -8.36 -5.24
CA SER A 65 -5.31 -8.60 -4.94
C SER A 65 -6.00 -9.33 -6.09
N ASP A 66 -7.02 -10.11 -5.75
CA ASP A 66 -7.92 -10.67 -6.74
C ASP A 66 -8.51 -9.57 -7.64
N PHE A 67 -8.83 -9.95 -8.88
CA PHE A 67 -9.45 -9.06 -9.86
C PHE A 67 -10.63 -9.76 -10.53
N THR A 68 -11.51 -8.97 -11.17
CA THR A 68 -12.70 -9.48 -11.86
C THR A 68 -12.51 -9.41 -13.37
N CYS A 69 -12.87 -10.47 -14.07
CA CYS A 69 -12.95 -10.52 -15.54
C CYS A 69 -14.20 -11.30 -15.93
N ALA A 70 -15.01 -10.75 -16.85
CA ALA A 70 -16.25 -11.39 -17.32
C ALA A 70 -17.20 -11.86 -16.19
N GLY A 71 -17.25 -11.13 -15.07
CA GLY A 71 -18.08 -11.47 -13.91
C GLY A 71 -17.53 -12.57 -13.00
N LEU A 72 -16.34 -13.11 -13.30
CA LEU A 72 -15.64 -14.11 -12.48
C LEU A 72 -14.44 -13.49 -11.78
N ARG A 73 -14.07 -14.05 -10.62
CA ARG A 73 -12.99 -13.55 -9.77
C ARG A 73 -11.76 -14.44 -9.85
N TYR A 74 -10.62 -13.84 -10.16
CA TYR A 74 -9.34 -14.51 -10.40
C TYR A 74 -8.29 -14.05 -9.39
N GLN A 75 -7.47 -14.99 -8.90
CA GLN A 75 -6.26 -14.64 -8.15
C GLN A 75 -5.24 -14.01 -9.10
N ALA A 76 -4.51 -12.99 -8.64
CA ALA A 76 -3.45 -12.32 -9.40
C ALA A 76 -2.15 -13.14 -9.49
N ASP A 77 -2.24 -14.40 -9.94
CA ASP A 77 -1.08 -15.23 -10.27
C ASP A 77 -0.48 -14.78 -11.60
N LYS A 78 0.35 -13.73 -11.54
CA LYS A 78 0.90 -13.07 -12.72
C LYS A 78 1.65 -14.03 -13.65
N ALA A 79 2.45 -14.93 -13.09
CA ALA A 79 3.26 -15.86 -13.88
C ALA A 79 2.38 -16.85 -14.63
N ARG A 80 1.44 -17.50 -13.92
CA ARG A 80 0.56 -18.50 -14.52
C ARG A 80 -0.39 -17.89 -15.53
N ILE A 81 -0.99 -16.74 -15.23
CA ILE A 81 -1.91 -16.04 -16.13
C ILE A 81 -1.18 -15.59 -17.39
N THR A 82 0.00 -14.97 -17.26
CA THR A 82 0.77 -14.50 -18.43
C THR A 82 1.18 -15.67 -19.33
N GLY A 83 1.66 -16.77 -18.75
CA GLY A 83 2.02 -17.98 -19.50
C GLY A 83 0.83 -18.59 -20.24
N ALA A 84 -0.32 -18.74 -19.56
CA ALA A 84 -1.53 -19.29 -20.17
C ALA A 84 -2.11 -18.38 -21.27
N ALA A 85 -2.14 -17.06 -21.04
CA ALA A 85 -2.58 -16.08 -22.04
C ALA A 85 -1.67 -16.08 -23.28
N HIS A 86 -0.35 -16.22 -23.09
CA HIS A 86 0.60 -16.34 -24.20
C HIS A 86 0.36 -17.61 -25.03
N MET A 87 0.16 -18.75 -24.37
CA MET A 87 -0.18 -20.01 -25.07
C MET A 87 -1.51 -19.94 -25.80
N ALA A 88 -2.53 -19.33 -25.20
CA ALA A 88 -3.82 -19.07 -25.82
C ALA A 88 -3.69 -18.22 -27.09
N LEU A 89 -2.88 -17.15 -27.04
CA LEU A 89 -2.58 -16.31 -28.20
C LEU A 89 -1.89 -17.09 -29.32
N LEU A 90 -0.89 -17.91 -29.00
CA LEU A 90 -0.20 -18.75 -29.99
C LEU A 90 -1.16 -19.73 -30.66
N ALA A 91 -2.02 -20.39 -29.89
CA ALA A 91 -3.03 -21.30 -30.43
C ALA A 91 -4.02 -20.58 -31.35
N GLN A 92 -4.50 -19.40 -30.95
CA GLN A 92 -5.41 -18.58 -31.76
C GLN A 92 -4.78 -18.14 -33.08
N VAL A 93 -3.52 -17.68 -33.07
CA VAL A 93 -2.79 -17.28 -34.28
C VAL A 93 -2.51 -18.48 -35.20
N ALA A 94 -2.23 -19.65 -34.63
CA ALA A 94 -2.01 -20.89 -35.38
C ALA A 94 -3.31 -21.55 -35.87
N GLY A 95 -4.49 -21.04 -35.50
CA GLY A 95 -5.78 -21.66 -35.80
C GLY A 95 -5.98 -23.02 -35.12
N LEU A 96 -5.30 -23.26 -34.00
CA LEU A 96 -5.40 -24.49 -33.22
C LEU A 96 -6.48 -24.37 -32.13
N PRO A 97 -7.19 -25.46 -31.79
CA PRO A 97 -8.10 -25.46 -30.66
C PRO A 97 -7.33 -25.22 -29.35
N TYR A 98 -7.94 -24.47 -28.45
CA TYR A 98 -7.41 -24.21 -27.11
C TYR A 98 -8.54 -24.30 -26.09
N SER A 99 -8.28 -24.99 -24.99
CA SER A 99 -9.14 -25.00 -23.82
C SER A 99 -8.27 -25.26 -22.58
N ILE A 100 -8.54 -24.53 -21.50
CA ILE A 100 -7.89 -24.73 -20.21
C ILE A 100 -8.93 -24.67 -19.09
N ASP A 101 -8.90 -25.65 -18.20
CA ASP A 101 -9.65 -25.59 -16.94
C ASP A 101 -8.88 -24.71 -15.95
N TRP A 102 -9.50 -23.61 -15.55
CA TRP A 102 -8.90 -22.64 -14.64
C TRP A 102 -9.60 -22.65 -13.29
N THR A 103 -8.84 -22.68 -12.21
CA THR A 103 -9.35 -22.56 -10.83
C THR A 103 -9.44 -21.09 -10.42
N LEU A 104 -10.63 -20.64 -10.03
CA LEU A 104 -10.94 -19.26 -9.63
C LEU A 104 -10.60 -18.98 -8.16
N SER A 105 -10.76 -17.72 -7.74
CA SER A 105 -10.55 -17.24 -6.35
C SER A 105 -11.33 -18.01 -5.30
N ASP A 106 -12.53 -18.48 -5.64
CA ASP A 106 -13.41 -19.24 -4.77
C ASP A 106 -13.19 -20.76 -4.84
N ASN A 107 -12.14 -21.21 -5.53
CA ASN A 107 -11.81 -22.62 -5.81
C ASN A 107 -12.80 -23.35 -6.74
N THR A 108 -13.74 -22.65 -7.36
CA THR A 108 -14.51 -23.22 -8.47
C THR A 108 -13.66 -23.26 -9.75
N THR A 109 -14.10 -24.01 -10.75
CA THR A 109 -13.38 -24.16 -12.03
C THR A 109 -14.20 -23.66 -13.20
N VAL A 110 -13.55 -23.00 -14.15
CA VAL A 110 -14.14 -22.57 -15.41
C VAL A 110 -13.28 -23.03 -16.58
N ALA A 111 -13.91 -23.56 -17.63
CA ALA A 111 -13.23 -23.85 -18.88
C ALA A 111 -13.11 -22.55 -19.70
N LEU A 112 -11.88 -22.16 -20.03
CA LEU A 112 -11.59 -20.98 -20.85
C LEU A 112 -11.09 -21.41 -22.23
N ASP A 113 -11.67 -20.81 -23.27
CA ASP A 113 -11.13 -20.88 -24.61
C ASP A 113 -9.98 -19.85 -24.79
N ALA A 114 -9.42 -19.77 -26.00
CA ALA A 114 -8.31 -18.86 -26.27
C ALA A 114 -8.70 -17.40 -25.99
N ALA A 115 -9.88 -16.97 -26.43
CA ALA A 115 -10.34 -15.60 -26.26
C ALA A 115 -10.54 -15.24 -24.78
N GLY A 116 -11.15 -16.15 -24.00
CA GLY A 116 -11.34 -16.01 -22.57
C GLY A 116 -10.01 -15.88 -21.82
N MET A 117 -9.04 -16.76 -22.09
CA MET A 117 -7.75 -16.71 -21.41
C MET A 117 -6.94 -15.45 -21.78
N ILE A 118 -7.02 -14.98 -23.03
CA ILE A 118 -6.41 -13.71 -23.44
C ILE A 118 -7.06 -12.53 -22.70
N ALA A 119 -8.39 -12.52 -22.57
CA ALA A 119 -9.12 -11.49 -21.85
C ALA A 119 -8.75 -11.45 -20.35
N VAL A 120 -8.57 -12.61 -19.70
CA VAL A 120 -8.08 -12.69 -18.32
C VAL A 120 -6.67 -12.09 -18.20
N GLY A 121 -5.78 -12.40 -19.14
CA GLY A 121 -4.44 -11.79 -19.21
C GLY A 121 -4.50 -10.27 -19.35
N ALA A 122 -5.36 -9.75 -20.23
CA ALA A 122 -5.54 -8.31 -20.41
C ALA A 122 -6.11 -7.63 -19.15
N ALA A 123 -7.07 -8.24 -18.47
CA ALA A 123 -7.64 -7.73 -17.23
C ALA A 123 -6.59 -7.65 -16.10
N LEU A 124 -5.72 -8.65 -15.97
CA LEU A 124 -4.60 -8.61 -15.03
C LEU A 124 -3.64 -7.44 -15.35
N VAL A 125 -3.29 -7.24 -16.62
CA VAL A 125 -2.42 -6.12 -17.02
C VAL A 125 -3.08 -4.77 -16.70
N ALA A 126 -4.40 -4.65 -16.90
CA ALA A 126 -5.15 -3.45 -16.56
C ALA A 126 -5.12 -3.16 -15.06
N GLN A 127 -5.32 -4.16 -14.21
CA GLN A 127 -5.21 -4.05 -12.74
C GLN A 127 -3.83 -3.54 -12.31
N VAL A 128 -2.77 -4.21 -12.77
CA VAL A 128 -1.39 -3.83 -12.45
C VAL A 128 -1.09 -2.42 -12.94
N SER A 129 -1.46 -2.10 -14.18
CA SER A 129 -1.24 -0.77 -14.76
C SER A 129 -1.97 0.32 -13.97
N GLY A 130 -3.21 0.06 -13.55
CA GLY A 130 -3.99 0.96 -12.70
C GLY A 130 -3.29 1.25 -11.37
N ALA A 131 -2.76 0.22 -10.70
CA ALA A 131 -1.98 0.39 -9.48
C ALA A 131 -0.73 1.27 -9.70
N PHE A 132 -0.01 1.10 -10.81
CA PHE A 132 1.12 1.96 -11.15
C PHE A 132 0.73 3.42 -11.42
N VAL A 133 -0.41 3.65 -12.10
CA VAL A 133 -0.93 5.01 -12.34
C VAL A 133 -1.26 5.70 -11.02
N ILE A 134 -1.96 5.02 -10.10
CA ILE A 134 -2.26 5.55 -8.76
C ILE A 134 -0.96 5.90 -8.03
N ALA A 135 -0.01 4.96 -7.97
CA ALA A 135 1.26 5.17 -7.27
C ALA A 135 2.06 6.36 -7.83
N ARG A 136 2.03 6.58 -9.14
CA ARG A 136 2.68 7.73 -9.79
C ARG A 136 2.04 9.05 -9.36
N GLY A 137 0.70 9.14 -9.40
CA GLY A 137 0.00 10.35 -8.94
C GLY A 137 0.28 10.65 -7.46
N LEU A 138 0.28 9.62 -6.61
CA LEU A 138 0.63 9.78 -5.19
C LEU A 138 2.10 10.21 -4.99
N ARG A 139 3.03 9.73 -5.83
CA ARG A 139 4.43 10.17 -5.80
C ARG A 139 4.58 11.66 -6.11
N GLU A 140 3.80 12.16 -7.07
CA GLU A 140 3.77 13.58 -7.43
C GLU A 140 3.22 14.43 -6.28
N LEU A 141 2.13 14.00 -5.63
CA LEU A 141 1.61 14.65 -4.42
C LEU A 141 2.63 14.66 -3.27
N ILE A 142 3.35 13.55 -3.07
CA ILE A 142 4.43 13.48 -2.06
C ILE A 142 5.54 14.47 -2.39
N ALA A 143 5.82 14.76 -3.66
CA ALA A 143 6.87 15.70 -4.04
C ALA A 143 6.47 17.16 -3.77
N THR A 144 5.19 17.50 -3.94
CA THR A 144 4.67 18.87 -3.79
C THR A 144 4.16 19.21 -2.39
N ALA A 145 3.98 18.23 -1.51
CA ALA A 145 3.58 18.49 -0.12
C ALA A 145 4.61 19.39 0.60
N GLU A 146 4.15 20.37 1.37
CA GLU A 146 5.00 21.34 2.09
C GLU A 146 5.00 21.09 3.59
N THR A 147 4.06 20.28 4.09
CA THR A 147 3.87 20.02 5.52
C THR A 147 3.79 18.52 5.83
N ILE A 148 4.11 18.18 7.08
CA ILE A 148 3.96 16.80 7.59
C ILE A 148 2.50 16.35 7.50
N GLY A 149 1.55 17.22 7.88
CA GLY A 149 0.12 16.90 7.81
C GLY A 149 -0.38 16.59 6.39
N GLN A 150 0.12 17.31 5.38
CA GLN A 150 -0.18 16.98 3.98
C GLN A 150 0.35 15.61 3.59
N LEU A 151 1.58 15.25 3.99
CA LEU A 151 2.16 13.94 3.71
C LEU A 151 1.40 12.80 4.39
N GLU A 152 0.98 13.01 5.64
CA GLU A 152 0.20 12.03 6.40
C GLU A 152 -1.20 11.82 5.80
N ALA A 153 -1.79 12.86 5.19
CA ALA A 153 -3.07 12.77 4.50
C ALA A 153 -3.01 12.00 3.16
N ILE A 154 -1.82 11.82 2.56
CA ILE A 154 -1.67 11.07 1.30
C ILE A 154 -1.84 9.58 1.58
N VAL A 155 -2.96 9.01 1.15
CA VAL A 155 -3.30 7.60 1.36
C VAL A 155 -3.61 6.89 0.04
N TRP A 156 -3.41 5.58 0.02
CA TRP A 156 -3.85 4.77 -1.10
C TRP A 156 -5.38 4.82 -1.20
N PRO A 157 -5.96 5.07 -2.39
CA PRO A 157 -7.41 5.10 -2.53
C PRO A 157 -7.98 3.71 -2.26
N VAL A 158 -8.95 3.63 -1.35
CA VAL A 158 -9.72 2.40 -1.14
C VAL A 158 -10.78 2.36 -2.23
N GLU A 159 -10.82 1.30 -3.04
CA GLU A 159 -11.92 1.13 -3.99
C GLU A 159 -13.23 0.96 -3.23
N VAL A 160 -14.11 1.97 -3.33
CA VAL A 160 -15.51 1.81 -2.96
C VAL A 160 -16.16 1.12 -4.16
N VAL A 161 -16.29 -0.21 -4.07
CA VAL A 161 -17.08 -0.98 -5.04
C VAL A 161 -18.48 -0.35 -5.05
N LYS A 162 -18.86 0.25 -6.18
CA LYS A 162 -20.21 0.75 -6.44
C LYS A 162 -21.06 -0.34 -7.07
#